data_AF-X1DRS1-F1
#
_entry.id   AF-X1DRS1-F1
#
_cell.length_a   1.000
_cell.length_b   1.000
_cell.length_c   1.000
_cell.angle_alpha   90.00
_cell.angle_beta   90.00
_cell.angle_gamma   90.00
#
_symmetry.space_group_name_H-M   'P 1'
#
loop_
_entity.id
_entity.type
_entity.pdbx_description
1 polymer ?
#
loop_
_entity_poly.entity_id
_entity_poly.type
_entity_poly.pdbx_seq_one_letter_code
_entity_poly.pdbx_strand_id
1 'polypeptide(L)'
;MIKLRRLSDQPILLPKKEHLWEATAVFNCAAIYDKGLVHMIYRAADIAPNGKEGPYINRLGYAVSKDGIHFNRLEQPILSNNVEQEARGPEDPRVVK
;
A
#
# COMPACT_ATOMS: atom_id res chain seq x y z
N MET A 1 -2.17 19.68 23.02
CA MET A 1 -1.25 18.90 22.17
C MET A 1 -1.79 17.48 22.09
N ILE A 2 -2.06 16.96 20.88
CA ILE A 2 -2.59 15.60 20.72
C ILE A 2 -1.44 14.61 20.94
N LYS A 3 -1.60 13.68 21.88
CA LYS A 3 -0.66 12.56 22.10
C LYS A 3 -1.18 11.33 21.37
N LEU A 4 -0.42 10.86 20.39
CA LEU A 4 -0.72 9.63 19.67
C LEU A 4 0.01 8.46 20.35
N ARG A 5 -0.65 7.29 20.38
CA ARG A 5 -0.10 6.03 20.89
C ARG A 5 -0.02 5.03 19.73
N ARG A 6 1.12 4.37 19.57
CA ARG A 6 1.24 3.22 18.67
C ARG A 6 0.39 2.07 19.21
N LEU A 7 -0.47 1.51 18.37
CA LEU A 7 -1.32 0.37 18.74
C LEU A 7 -0.65 -0.99 18.46
N SER A 8 0.47 -0.98 17.73
CA SER A 8 1.26 -2.16 17.42
C SER A 8 2.75 -1.82 17.53
N ASP A 9 3.53 -2.77 18.05
CA ASP A 9 5.01 -2.71 18.08
C ASP A 9 5.63 -3.22 16.77
N GLN A 10 4.82 -3.81 15.90
CA GLN A 10 5.21 -4.30 14.57
C GLN A 10 4.47 -3.53 13.46
N PRO A 11 5.03 -3.48 12.23
CA PRO A 11 4.29 -2.98 11.08
C PRO A 11 2.96 -3.73 10.88
N ILE A 12 1.88 -2.99 10.66
CA ILE A 12 0.53 -3.56 10.41
C ILE A 12 0.39 -4.16 9.01
N LEU A 13 1.33 -3.88 8.11
CA LEU A 13 1.42 -4.46 6.79
C LEU A 13 2.89 -4.62 6.42
N LEU A 14 3.26 -5.81 5.92
CA LEU A 14 4.59 -6.14 5.43
C LEU A 14 4.51 -6.60 3.96
N PRO A 15 5.59 -6.41 3.18
CA PRO A 15 5.71 -6.98 1.83
C PRO A 15 5.46 -8.48 1.79
N LYS A 16 4.92 -8.97 0.67
CA LYS A 16 4.77 -10.41 0.38
C LYS A 16 5.68 -10.77 -0.77
N LYS A 17 6.71 -11.59 -0.52
CA LYS A 17 7.70 -11.95 -1.54
C LYS A 17 7.10 -12.76 -2.68
N GLU A 18 6.04 -13.51 -2.40
CA GLU A 18 5.27 -14.28 -3.36
C GLU A 18 4.46 -13.41 -4.33
N HIS A 19 4.21 -12.14 -3.98
CA HIS A 19 3.51 -11.17 -4.82
C HIS A 19 4.52 -10.15 -5.36
N LEU A 20 5.08 -10.42 -6.55
CA LEU A 20 6.16 -9.61 -7.12
C LEU A 20 5.88 -8.11 -7.13
N TRP A 21 4.63 -7.69 -7.30
CA TRP A 21 4.26 -6.28 -7.32
C TRP A 21 4.34 -5.54 -5.98
N GLU A 22 4.37 -6.28 -4.86
CA GLU A 22 4.51 -5.76 -3.50
C GLU A 22 5.66 -6.42 -2.73
N ALA A 23 6.61 -7.04 -3.45
CA ALA A 23 7.64 -7.89 -2.86
C ALA A 23 8.71 -7.12 -2.09
N THR A 24 8.96 -5.86 -2.46
CA THR A 24 10.03 -5.05 -1.85
C THR A 24 9.52 -4.15 -0.74
N ALA A 25 8.45 -3.40 -0.98
CA ALA A 25 7.94 -2.45 0.00
C ALA A 25 6.42 -2.25 -0.11
N VAL A 26 5.77 -2.04 1.03
CA VAL A 26 4.40 -1.53 1.15
C VAL A 26 4.40 -0.36 2.12
N PHE A 27 3.91 0.80 1.71
CA PHE A 27 4.08 2.07 2.44
C PHE A 27 3.11 3.16 1.94
N ASN A 28 3.23 4.38 2.48
CA ASN A 28 2.51 5.60 2.06
C ASN A 28 1.03 5.38 1.73
N CYS A 29 0.26 4.79 2.65
CA CYS A 29 -1.13 4.47 2.41
C CYS A 29 -2.09 5.67 2.59
N ALA A 30 -3.21 5.62 1.87
CA ALA A 30 -4.44 6.29 2.22
C ALA A 30 -5.28 5.40 3.14
N ALA A 31 -6.06 6.00 4.03
CA ALA A 31 -7.03 5.26 4.84
C ALA A 31 -8.32 6.05 5.02
N ILE A 32 -9.46 5.34 5.03
CA ILE A 32 -10.78 5.89 5.37
C ILE A 32 -11.58 4.88 6.16
N TYR A 33 -12.41 5.37 7.09
CA TYR A 33 -13.38 4.53 7.79
C TYR A 33 -14.75 4.67 7.11
N ASP A 34 -15.29 3.57 6.60
CA ASP A 34 -16.61 3.53 5.97
C ASP A 34 -17.27 2.18 6.25
N LYS A 35 -18.61 2.17 6.41
CA LYS A 35 -19.42 0.95 6.58
C LYS A 35 -18.86 -0.07 7.61
N GLY A 36 -18.29 0.43 8.70
CA GLY A 36 -17.80 -0.41 9.80
C GLY A 36 -16.38 -0.96 9.62
N LEU A 37 -15.64 -0.55 8.59
CA LEU A 37 -14.28 -1.03 8.28
C LEU A 37 -13.30 0.12 8.07
N VAL A 38 -12.04 -0.14 8.41
CA VAL A 38 -10.91 0.64 7.91
C VAL A 38 -10.58 0.13 6.52
N HIS A 39 -10.70 1.01 5.53
CA HIS A 39 -10.28 0.78 4.15
C HIS A 39 -8.90 1.42 3.96
N MET A 40 -7.94 0.64 3.48
CA MET A 40 -6.58 1.08 3.22
C MET A 40 -6.26 0.90 1.74
N ILE A 41 -5.78 1.97 1.10
CA ILE A 41 -5.15 1.90 -0.23
C ILE A 41 -3.67 2.14 0.01
N TYR A 42 -2.82 1.16 -0.24
CA TYR A 42 -1.38 1.24 0.06
C TYR A 42 -0.55 1.28 -1.21
N ARG A 43 0.52 2.07 -1.20
CA ARG A 43 1.53 2.02 -2.26
C ARG A 43 2.37 0.76 -2.06
N ALA A 44 2.62 0.05 -3.14
CA ALA A 44 3.50 -1.10 -3.20
C ALA A 44 4.58 -0.89 -4.25
N ALA A 45 5.78 -1.40 -3.97
CA ALA A 45 6.90 -1.41 -4.90
C ALA A 45 7.41 -2.83 -5.12
N ASP A 46 7.70 -3.13 -6.38
CA ASP A 46 8.20 -4.43 -6.81
C ASP A 46 9.68 -4.63 -6.48
N ILE A 47 10.52 -3.64 -6.75
CA ILE A 47 11.98 -3.65 -6.55
C ILE A 47 12.48 -2.45 -5.76
N ALA A 48 13.78 -2.38 -5.48
CA ALA A 48 14.39 -1.21 -4.84
C ALA A 48 14.54 -0.05 -5.84
N PRO A 49 14.40 1.23 -5.40
CA PRO A 49 14.49 2.40 -6.28
C PRO A 49 15.94 2.76 -6.68
N ASN A 50 16.86 1.79 -6.66
CA ASN A 50 18.28 1.97 -6.90
C ASN A 50 18.68 1.78 -8.38
N GLY A 51 17.76 1.33 -9.22
CA GLY A 51 17.97 1.08 -10.66
C GLY A 51 18.83 -0.15 -11.00
N LYS A 52 19.26 -0.93 -10.00
CA LYS A 52 20.11 -2.13 -10.20
C LYS A 52 19.31 -3.35 -10.67
N GLU A 53 18.06 -3.44 -10.23
CA GLU A 53 17.20 -4.61 -10.45
C GLU A 53 16.26 -4.43 -11.67
N GLY A 54 16.19 -3.22 -12.24
CA GLY A 54 15.32 -2.90 -13.38
C GLY A 54 14.52 -1.62 -13.17
N PRO A 55 13.43 -1.42 -13.93
CA PRO A 55 12.53 -0.30 -13.76
C PRO A 55 11.73 -0.45 -12.45
N TYR A 56 11.77 0.56 -11.60
CA TYR A 56 11.03 0.63 -10.33
C TYR A 56 9.57 0.95 -10.60
N ILE A 57 8.65 0.01 -10.34
CA ILE A 57 7.23 0.16 -10.64
C ILE A 57 6.39 0.10 -9.36
N ASN A 58 5.58 1.14 -9.18
CA ASN A 58 4.63 1.26 -8.10
C ASN A 58 3.25 0.77 -8.54
N ARG A 59 2.49 0.22 -7.58
CA ARG A 59 1.08 -0.12 -7.75
C ARG A 59 0.33 0.20 -6.47
N LEU A 60 -0.99 0.36 -6.57
CA LEU A 60 -1.84 0.54 -5.40
C LEU A 60 -2.51 -0.77 -5.03
N GLY A 61 -2.24 -1.25 -3.83
CA GLY A 61 -2.94 -2.35 -3.20
C GLY A 61 -4.14 -1.87 -2.39
N TYR A 62 -5.03 -2.82 -2.07
CA TYR A 62 -6.19 -2.56 -1.23
C TYR A 62 -6.27 -3.57 -0.10
N ALA A 63 -6.56 -3.08 1.10
CA ALA A 63 -6.75 -3.89 2.28
C ALA A 63 -7.88 -3.35 3.16
N VAL A 64 -8.52 -4.23 3.92
CA VAL A 64 -9.57 -3.90 4.88
C VAL A 64 -9.26 -4.47 6.26
N SER A 65 -9.67 -3.75 7.29
CA SER A 65 -9.54 -4.17 8.68
C SER A 65 -10.77 -3.78 9.50
N LYS A 66 -11.12 -4.62 10.48
CA LYS A 66 -12.14 -4.31 11.50
C LYS A 66 -11.57 -3.58 12.71
N ASP A 67 -10.29 -3.81 13.03
CA ASP A 67 -9.64 -3.30 14.25
C ASP A 67 -8.54 -2.27 13.98
N GLY A 68 -8.23 -2.01 12.69
CA GLY A 68 -7.18 -1.09 12.26
C GLY A 68 -5.76 -1.63 12.45
N ILE A 69 -5.59 -2.90 12.82
CA ILE A 69 -4.29 -3.54 13.08
C ILE A 69 -4.09 -4.76 12.18
N HIS A 70 -5.10 -5.62 12.07
CA HIS A 70 -5.04 -6.83 11.25
C HIS A 70 -5.78 -6.61 9.93
N PHE A 71 -5.06 -6.69 8.82
CA PHE A 71 -5.57 -6.39 7.49
C PHE A 71 -5.70 -7.63 6.61
N ASN A 72 -6.86 -7.79 5.98
CA ASN A 72 -7.04 -8.67 4.83
C ASN A 72 -6.83 -7.85 3.56
N ARG A 73 -5.92 -8.26 2.69
CA ARG A 73 -5.58 -7.56 1.44
C ARG A 73 -5.96 -8.38 0.21
N LEU A 74 -6.28 -7.70 -0.89
CA LEU A 74 -6.45 -8.36 -2.18
C LEU A 74 -5.11 -8.92 -2.70
N GLU A 75 -5.18 -9.99 -3.49
CA GLU A 75 -3.99 -10.60 -4.10
C GLU A 75 -3.41 -9.76 -5.25
N GLN A 76 -4.29 -9.05 -5.96
CA GLN A 76 -3.95 -8.20 -7.10
C GLN A 76 -4.08 -6.72 -6.74
N PRO A 77 -3.25 -5.85 -7.33
CA PRO A 77 -3.37 -4.41 -7.14
C PRO A 77 -4.68 -3.89 -7.71
N ILE A 78 -5.24 -2.86 -7.08
CA ILE A 78 -6.44 -2.15 -7.56
C ILE A 78 -6.13 -1.08 -8.60
N LEU A 79 -4.88 -0.61 -8.66
CA LEU A 79 -4.42 0.33 -9.67
C LEU A 79 -2.97 0.03 -10.07
N SER A 80 -2.74 -0.02 -11.37
CA SER A 80 -1.44 -0.18 -12.02
C SER A 80 -1.32 0.82 -13.16
N ASN A 81 -0.11 1.02 -13.68
CA ASN A 81 0.07 1.87 -14.84
C ASN A 81 -0.68 1.36 -16.08
N ASN A 82 -1.43 2.23 -16.75
CA ASN A 82 -2.04 1.99 -18.07
C ASN A 82 -1.66 3.05 -19.14
N VAL A 83 -0.77 4.00 -18.85
CA VAL A 83 -0.37 5.10 -19.76
C VAL A 83 1.13 5.42 -19.64
N GLU A 84 1.72 6.07 -20.66
CA GLU A 84 3.17 6.36 -20.65
C GLU A 84 3.57 7.37 -19.56
N GLN A 85 2.69 8.34 -19.27
CA GLN A 85 2.92 9.38 -18.27
C GLN A 85 3.09 8.82 -16.85
N GLU A 86 2.48 7.67 -16.58
CA GLU A 86 2.60 6.95 -15.31
C GLU A 86 3.55 5.76 -15.43
N ALA A 87 4.62 5.86 -16.23
CA ALA A 87 5.57 4.77 -16.48
C ALA A 87 6.09 4.04 -15.21
N ARG A 88 6.16 4.74 -14.06
CA ARG A 88 6.57 4.18 -12.76
C ARG A 88 5.39 3.82 -11.84
N GLY A 89 4.18 3.84 -12.38
CA GLY A 89 2.92 3.55 -11.71
C GLY A 89 2.43 4.64 -10.77
N PRO A 90 1.19 4.47 -10.26
CA PRO A 90 0.57 5.40 -9.33
C PRO A 90 1.25 5.36 -7.95
N GLU A 91 1.26 6.51 -7.28
CA GLU A 91 1.95 6.69 -6.00
C GLU A 91 1.09 7.41 -4.97
N ASP A 92 1.41 7.16 -3.70
CA ASP A 92 0.96 7.89 -2.52
C ASP A 92 -0.53 8.34 -2.54
N PRO A 93 -1.47 7.39 -2.49
CA PRO A 93 -2.89 7.71 -2.58
C PRO A 93 -3.36 8.59 -1.41
N ARG A 94 -4.39 9.39 -1.66
CA ARG A 94 -5.20 10.07 -0.63
C ARG A 94 -6.68 9.84 -0.94
N VAL A 95 -7.48 9.76 0.10
CA VAL A 95 -8.93 9.55 -0.02
C VAL A 95 -9.65 10.42 1.00
N VAL A 96 -10.73 11.05 0.56
CA VAL A 96 -11.66 11.83 1.39
C VAL A 96 -13.07 11.45 0.92
N LYS A 97 -14.02 11.42 1.84
CA LYS A 97 -15.43 11.20 1.55
C LYS A 97 -16.20 12.51 1.56
#